data_AF-A0A0C2WUG9-F1
#
_entry.id   AF-A0A0C2WUG9-F1
#
_cell.length_a   1.000
_cell.length_b   1.000
_cell.length_c   1.000
_cell.angle_alpha   90.00
_cell.angle_beta   90.00
_cell.angle_gamma   90.00
#
_symmetry.space_group_name_H-M   'P 1'
#
loop_
_entity.id
_entity.type
_entity.pdbx_description
1 polymer ?
#
loop_
_entity_poly.entity_id
_entity_poly.type
_entity_poly.pdbx_seq_one_letter_code
_entity_poly.pdbx_strand_id
1 'polypeptide(L)'
;MATRYFSNIGNLSNTSFDQPDFAPSHEAVVINCLLFASLGASLCAALVSVMALQWVMDYDAAITRGGSSPEDRAKRRQFRYAGVLNWKMGEVIAALPLLLYSSVVLFWVGVIQWMLIIHSTVGYVVAGGATMAALLYVITTLLAAVFVSAPFRTPLSRGIYRILYLTLS
;
A
#
# COMPACT_ATOMS: atom_id res chain seq x y z
N MET A 1 -77.41 -11.12 1.02
CA MET A 1 -76.34 -11.89 1.69
C MET A 1 -75.05 -12.01 0.84
N ALA A 2 -74.85 -11.20 -0.21
CA ALA A 2 -73.68 -11.31 -1.11
C ALA A 2 -72.57 -10.27 -0.84
N THR A 3 -72.87 -9.19 -0.10
CA THR A 3 -71.97 -8.05 0.07
C THR A 3 -70.77 -8.31 0.98
N ARG A 4 -70.84 -9.31 1.88
CA ARG A 4 -69.73 -9.66 2.80
C ARG A 4 -68.65 -10.55 2.17
N TYR A 5 -68.95 -11.25 1.08
CA TYR A 5 -67.95 -12.07 0.38
C TYR A 5 -66.98 -11.19 -0.41
N PHE A 6 -67.47 -10.10 -0.99
CA PHE A 6 -66.66 -9.19 -1.82
C PHE A 6 -65.64 -8.38 -0.99
N SER A 7 -65.96 -8.04 0.26
CA SER A 7 -65.05 -7.27 1.13
C SER A 7 -63.83 -8.06 1.59
N ASN A 8 -63.89 -9.40 1.61
CA ASN A 8 -62.76 -10.23 2.03
C ASN A 8 -61.72 -10.40 0.91
N ILE A 9 -62.15 -10.42 -0.36
CA ILE A 9 -61.28 -10.64 -1.52
C ILE A 9 -60.32 -9.45 -1.74
N GLY A 10 -60.77 -8.22 -1.46
CA GLY A 10 -59.90 -7.03 -1.49
C GLY A 10 -58.77 -7.08 -0.45
N ASN A 11 -58.99 -7.72 0.70
CA ASN A 11 -57.98 -7.87 1.75
C ASN A 11 -56.98 -9.01 1.49
N LEU A 12 -57.35 -10.01 0.68
CA LEU A 12 -56.42 -11.08 0.25
C LEU A 12 -55.41 -10.63 -0.82
N SER A 13 -55.66 -9.50 -1.50
CA SER A 13 -54.75 -8.95 -2.51
C SER A 13 -53.60 -8.11 -1.92
N ASN A 14 -53.67 -7.75 -0.64
CA ASN A 14 -52.58 -7.14 0.12
C ASN A 14 -51.76 -8.21 0.83
N THR A 15 -51.12 -9.10 0.07
CA THR A 15 -49.95 -9.82 0.61
C THR A 15 -48.87 -8.76 0.78
N SER A 16 -48.68 -8.26 2.02
CA SER A 16 -47.54 -7.43 2.37
C SER A 16 -46.29 -8.14 1.85
N PHE A 17 -45.62 -7.53 0.87
CA PHE A 17 -44.37 -8.04 0.35
C PHE A 17 -43.37 -7.92 1.49
N ASP A 18 -43.21 -8.98 2.27
CA ASP A 18 -42.27 -9.04 3.38
C ASP A 18 -40.89 -9.21 2.76
N GLN A 19 -40.31 -8.08 2.33
CA GLN A 19 -38.98 -8.09 1.75
C GLN A 19 -38.01 -8.50 2.86
N PRO A 20 -37.24 -9.59 2.67
CA PRO A 20 -36.27 -9.97 3.67
C PRO A 20 -35.28 -8.81 3.88
N ASP A 21 -34.93 -8.55 5.14
CA ASP A 21 -33.92 -7.56 5.48
C ASP A 21 -32.64 -7.82 4.69
N PHE A 22 -32.04 -6.75 4.16
CA PHE A 22 -30.80 -6.87 3.40
C PHE A 22 -29.68 -7.38 4.32
N ALA A 23 -29.18 -8.58 4.02
CA ALA A 23 -27.99 -9.15 4.62
C ALA A 23 -26.90 -9.25 3.54
N PRO A 24 -25.75 -8.58 3.69
CA PRO A 24 -24.66 -8.69 2.73
C PRO A 24 -24.09 -10.12 2.75
N SER A 25 -23.72 -10.64 1.59
CA SER A 25 -23.02 -11.92 1.51
C SER A 25 -21.65 -11.81 2.19
N HIS A 26 -21.18 -12.91 2.80
CA HIS A 26 -19.87 -12.96 3.43
C HIS A 26 -18.74 -12.55 2.45
N GLU A 27 -18.82 -12.98 1.20
CA GLU A 27 -17.86 -12.63 0.16
C GLU A 27 -17.85 -11.12 -0.13
N ALA A 28 -19.02 -10.49 -0.20
CA ALA A 28 -19.11 -9.04 -0.42
C ALA A 28 -18.47 -8.27 0.74
N VAL A 29 -18.65 -8.71 1.99
CA VAL A 29 -18.01 -8.08 3.15
C VAL A 29 -16.48 -8.20 3.05
N VAL A 30 -15.97 -9.41 2.79
CA VAL A 30 -14.51 -9.65 2.68
C VAL A 30 -13.88 -8.80 1.58
N ILE A 31 -14.49 -8.74 0.39
CA ILE A 31 -14.00 -7.94 -0.74
C ILE A 31 -13.96 -6.46 -0.37
N ASN A 32 -15.04 -5.92 0.19
CA ASN A 32 -15.07 -4.52 0.59
C ASN A 32 -14.01 -4.22 1.66
N CYS A 33 -13.84 -5.09 2.65
CA CYS A 33 -12.77 -4.93 3.65
C CYS A 33 -11.38 -4.88 3.00
N LEU A 34 -11.07 -5.78 2.06
CA LEU A 34 -9.79 -5.80 1.35
C LEU A 34 -9.57 -4.52 0.53
N LEU A 35 -10.58 -4.09 -0.22
CA LEU A 35 -10.50 -2.89 -1.06
C LEU A 35 -10.37 -1.62 -0.21
N PHE A 36 -11.20 -1.42 0.80
CA PHE A 36 -11.09 -0.25 1.68
C PHE A 36 -9.80 -0.24 2.50
N ALA A 37 -9.34 -1.40 2.99
CA ALA A 37 -8.05 -1.50 3.68
C ALA A 37 -6.89 -1.11 2.74
N SER A 38 -6.93 -1.54 1.47
CA SER A 38 -5.93 -1.15 0.49
C SER A 38 -5.92 0.36 0.25
N LEU A 39 -7.08 0.99 0.04
CA LEU A 39 -7.18 2.44 -0.14
C LEU A 39 -6.69 3.20 1.10
N GLY A 40 -7.08 2.76 2.30
CA GLY A 40 -6.62 3.37 3.55
C GLY A 40 -5.11 3.29 3.70
N ALA A 41 -4.53 2.12 3.44
CA ALA A 41 -3.08 1.92 3.50
C ALA A 41 -2.32 2.76 2.46
N SER A 42 -2.81 2.88 1.22
CA SER A 42 -2.17 3.73 0.20
C SER A 42 -2.23 5.21 0.55
N LEU A 43 -3.35 5.69 1.09
CA LEU A 43 -3.50 7.07 1.53
C LEU A 43 -2.57 7.38 2.71
N CYS A 44 -2.49 6.48 3.69
CA CYS A 44 -1.52 6.61 4.78
C CYS A 44 -0.07 6.66 4.26
N ALA A 45 0.29 5.77 3.34
CA ALA A 45 1.62 5.76 2.73
C ALA A 45 1.90 7.07 1.96
N ALA A 46 0.94 7.58 1.20
CA ALA A 46 1.06 8.83 0.47
C ALA A 46 1.25 10.03 1.41
N LEU A 47 0.43 10.14 2.46
CA LEU A 47 0.52 11.22 3.46
C LEU A 47 1.89 11.20 4.16
N VAL A 48 2.31 10.03 4.65
CA VAL A 48 3.60 9.91 5.34
C VAL A 48 4.76 10.14 4.35
N SER A 49 4.62 9.76 3.08
CA SER A 49 5.62 10.06 2.04
C SER A 49 5.78 11.55 1.80
N VAL A 50 4.69 12.33 1.80
CA VAL A 50 4.76 13.79 1.66
C VAL A 50 5.43 14.41 2.88
N MET A 51 5.09 13.97 4.11
CA MET A 51 5.75 14.44 5.33
C MET A 51 7.25 14.10 5.32
N ALA A 52 7.61 12.88 4.93
CA ALA A 52 8.99 12.46 4.81
C ALA A 52 9.76 13.30 3.79
N LEU A 53 9.15 13.63 2.65
CA LEU A 53 9.76 14.50 1.65
C LEU A 53 10.00 15.90 2.21
N GLN A 54 9.04 16.47 2.95
CA GLN A 54 9.21 17.76 3.62
C GLN A 54 10.39 17.74 4.60
N TRP A 55 10.50 16.70 5.44
CA TRP A 55 11.63 16.56 6.36
C TRP A 55 12.97 16.47 5.65
N VAL A 56 13.04 15.77 4.50
CA VAL A 56 14.27 15.65 3.69
C VAL A 56 14.63 17.00 3.08
N MET A 57 13.66 17.73 2.54
CA MET A 57 13.86 19.08 1.97
C MET A 57 14.33 20.09 3.03
N ASP A 58 13.71 20.09 4.20
CA ASP A 58 14.10 20.95 5.32
C ASP A 58 15.51 20.63 5.84
N TYR A 59 15.87 19.34 5.85
CA TYR A 59 17.23 18.91 6.19
C TYR A 59 18.27 19.42 5.19
N ASP A 60 17.99 19.28 3.89
CA ASP A 60 18.91 19.71 2.82
C ASP A 60 19.08 21.24 2.79
N ALA A 61 17.97 21.99 2.89
CA ALA A 61 17.97 23.44 2.98
C ALA A 61 18.75 23.96 4.20
N ALA A 62 18.69 23.26 5.33
CA ALA A 62 19.42 23.64 6.52
C ALA A 62 20.93 23.35 6.45
N ILE A 63 21.36 22.36 5.66
CA ILE A 63 22.78 22.06 5.44
C ILE A 63 23.40 23.04 4.43
N THR A 64 22.63 23.46 3.43
CA THR A 64 23.10 24.35 2.37
C THR A 64 23.23 25.81 2.81
N ARG A 65 22.43 26.29 3.79
CA ARG A 65 22.52 27.65 4.38
C ARG A 65 23.72 27.91 5.31
N GLY A 66 24.87 27.27 5.08
CA GLY A 66 26.02 27.28 6.02
C GLY A 66 26.46 28.65 6.54
N GLY A 67 26.77 28.72 7.85
CA GLY A 67 27.49 29.82 8.50
C GLY A 67 29.01 29.75 8.28
N SER A 68 29.73 30.81 8.69
CA SER A 68 31.10 31.16 8.26
C SER A 68 32.24 30.20 8.63
N SER A 69 32.06 29.24 9.54
CA SER A 69 33.12 28.35 10.03
C SER A 69 32.89 26.86 9.68
N PRO A 70 33.92 26.11 9.22
CA PRO A 70 33.85 24.67 8.99
C PRO A 70 33.47 23.84 10.24
N GLU A 71 33.84 24.30 11.43
CA GLU A 71 33.60 23.58 12.69
C GLU A 71 32.11 23.65 13.10
N ASP A 72 31.47 24.80 12.90
CA ASP A 72 30.04 24.99 13.16
C ASP A 72 29.18 24.20 12.19
N ARG A 73 29.63 24.06 10.94
CA ARG A 73 28.99 23.20 9.93
C ARG A 73 29.05 21.72 10.34
N ALA A 74 30.19 21.26 10.86
CA ALA A 74 30.35 19.89 11.32
C ALA A 74 29.48 19.58 12.55
N LYS A 75 29.45 20.45 13.56
CA LYS A 75 28.62 20.28 14.77
C LYS A 75 27.12 20.26 14.45
N ARG A 76 26.64 21.14 13.57
CA ARG A 76 25.22 21.17 13.13
C ARG A 76 24.81 19.92 12.35
N ARG A 77 25.69 19.41 11.49
CA ARG A 77 25.46 18.15 10.75
C ARG A 77 25.38 16.96 11.70
N GLN A 78 26.28 16.88 12.67
CA GLN A 78 26.29 15.83 13.69
C GLN A 78 25.02 15.85 14.57
N PHE A 79 24.62 17.05 15.03
CA PHE A 79 23.41 17.22 15.85
C PHE A 79 22.13 16.81 15.11
N ARG A 80 22.02 17.16 13.82
CA ARG A 80 20.86 16.77 13.00
C ARG A 80 20.89 15.30 12.59
N TYR A 81 22.07 14.73 12.33
CA TYR A 81 22.22 13.29 12.11
C TYR A 81 21.82 12.49 13.36
N ALA A 82 22.20 12.96 14.55
CA ALA A 82 21.72 12.42 15.82
C ALA A 82 20.19 12.57 15.95
N GLY A 83 19.61 13.69 15.49
CA GLY A 83 18.17 13.87 15.37
C GLY A 83 17.49 12.86 14.44
N VAL A 84 18.03 12.62 13.24
CA VAL A 84 17.53 11.61 12.29
C VAL A 84 17.55 10.20 12.89
N LEU A 85 18.60 9.86 13.66
CA LEU A 85 18.69 8.59 14.39
C LEU A 85 17.67 8.52 15.53
N ASN A 86 17.59 9.56 16.36
CA ASN A 86 16.74 9.59 17.56
C ASN A 86 15.24 9.58 17.22
N TRP A 87 14.85 10.22 16.12
CA TRP A 87 13.46 10.29 15.66
C TRP A 87 13.10 9.17 14.67
N LYS A 88 13.98 8.19 14.44
CA LYS A 88 13.74 7.02 13.57
C LYS A 88 13.23 7.37 12.17
N MET A 89 13.58 8.55 11.66
CA MET A 89 13.13 9.03 10.34
C MET A 89 13.50 8.05 9.23
N GLY A 90 14.67 7.41 9.33
CA GLY A 90 15.09 6.36 8.40
C GLY A 90 14.18 5.11 8.43
N GLU A 91 13.70 4.69 9.60
CA GLU A 91 12.78 3.57 9.73
C GLU A 91 11.41 3.89 9.13
N VAL A 92 10.89 5.10 9.37
CA VAL A 92 9.62 5.58 8.78
C VAL A 92 9.71 5.57 7.26
N ILE A 93 10.78 6.15 6.69
CA ILE A 93 11.00 6.18 5.24
C ILE A 93 11.17 4.77 4.67
N ALA A 94 11.87 3.88 5.37
CA ALA A 94 12.04 2.49 4.95
C ALA A 94 10.73 1.67 5.00
N ALA A 95 9.79 2.03 5.89
CA ALA A 95 8.49 1.38 6.00
C ALA A 95 7.48 1.85 4.93
N LEU A 96 7.66 3.04 4.35
CA LEU A 96 6.76 3.60 3.34
C LEU A 96 6.53 2.67 2.13
N PRO A 97 7.57 2.13 1.46
CA PRO A 97 7.37 1.21 0.36
C PRO A 97 6.68 -0.07 0.79
N LEU A 98 6.97 -0.59 1.99
CA LEU A 98 6.34 -1.80 2.51
C LEU A 98 4.83 -1.62 2.68
N LEU A 99 4.40 -0.49 3.24
CA LEU A 99 2.98 -0.17 3.39
C LEU A 99 2.29 -0.04 2.03
N LEU A 100 2.95 0.62 1.07
CA LEU A 100 2.43 0.77 -0.29
C LEU A 100 2.33 -0.57 -1.04
N TYR A 101 3.34 -1.43 -0.95
CA TYR A 101 3.28 -2.78 -1.56
C TYR A 101 2.18 -3.62 -0.92
N SER A 102 2.03 -3.54 0.40
CA SER A 102 0.95 -4.24 1.13
C SER A 102 -0.42 -3.77 0.62
N SER A 103 -0.62 -2.47 0.44
CA SER A 103 -1.83 -1.91 -0.20
C SER A 103 -2.06 -2.49 -1.59
N VAL A 104 -1.04 -2.51 -2.45
CA VAL A 104 -1.16 -3.02 -3.83
C VAL A 104 -1.57 -4.50 -3.84
N VAL A 105 -0.98 -5.32 -2.97
CA VAL A 105 -1.33 -6.74 -2.83
C VAL A 105 -2.78 -6.89 -2.39
N LEU A 106 -3.21 -6.17 -1.35
CA LEU A 106 -4.60 -6.21 -0.86
C LEU A 106 -5.60 -5.81 -1.96
N PHE A 107 -5.28 -4.77 -2.74
CA PHE A 107 -6.10 -4.32 -3.86
C PHE A 107 -6.25 -5.41 -4.92
N TRP A 108 -5.16 -6.01 -5.38
CA TRP A 108 -5.21 -7.07 -6.39
C TRP A 108 -5.98 -8.30 -5.92
N VAL A 109 -5.78 -8.74 -4.68
CA VAL A 109 -6.54 -9.86 -4.10
C VAL A 109 -8.03 -9.54 -4.09
N GLY A 110 -8.41 -8.36 -3.61
CA GLY A 110 -9.81 -7.91 -3.58
C GLY A 110 -10.45 -7.85 -4.97
N VAL A 111 -9.76 -7.27 -5.96
CA VAL A 111 -10.26 -7.14 -7.33
C VAL A 111 -10.36 -8.51 -8.01
N ILE A 112 -9.37 -9.39 -7.87
CA ILE A 112 -9.42 -10.74 -8.46
C ILE A 112 -10.60 -11.53 -7.89
N GLN A 113 -10.78 -11.51 -6.57
CA GLN A 113 -11.89 -12.20 -5.92
C GLN A 113 -13.25 -11.61 -6.35
N TRP A 114 -13.34 -10.28 -6.46
CA TRP A 114 -14.55 -9.61 -6.94
C TRP A 114 -14.90 -10.01 -8.37
N MET A 115 -13.92 -10.02 -9.27
CA MET A 115 -14.14 -10.39 -10.66
C MET A 115 -14.46 -11.88 -10.83
N LEU A 116 -13.88 -12.77 -10.02
CA LEU A 116 -14.19 -14.20 -10.07
C LEU A 116 -15.64 -14.51 -9.66
N ILE A 117 -16.21 -13.74 -8.72
CA ILE A 117 -17.61 -13.86 -8.30
C ILE A 117 -18.55 -13.35 -9.39
N ILE A 118 -18.22 -12.22 -10.02
CA ILE A 118 -19.06 -11.64 -11.08
C ILE A 118 -19.00 -12.48 -12.35
N HIS A 119 -17.79 -12.78 -12.84
CA HIS A 119 -17.58 -13.52 -14.06
C HIS A 119 -16.19 -14.14 -14.12
N SER A 120 -16.12 -15.48 -14.06
CA SER A 120 -14.87 -16.22 -13.95
C SER A 120 -13.86 -15.89 -15.06
N THR A 121 -14.29 -15.72 -16.31
CA THR A 121 -13.38 -15.32 -17.41
C THR A 121 -12.72 -13.97 -17.17
N VAL A 122 -13.46 -12.97 -16.66
CA VAL A 122 -12.90 -11.65 -16.36
C VAL A 122 -11.92 -11.78 -15.20
N GLY A 123 -12.26 -12.57 -14.19
CA GLY A 123 -11.37 -12.88 -13.07
C GLY A 123 -10.03 -13.47 -13.53
N TYR A 124 -10.04 -14.45 -14.43
CA TYR A 124 -8.80 -15.05 -14.97
C TYR A 124 -7.99 -14.07 -15.82
N VAL A 125 -8.64 -13.22 -16.63
CA VAL A 125 -7.93 -12.19 -17.42
C VAL A 125 -7.23 -11.20 -16.49
N VAL A 126 -7.92 -10.73 -15.45
CA VAL A 126 -7.36 -9.81 -14.44
C VAL A 126 -6.23 -10.47 -13.65
N ALA A 127 -6.41 -11.72 -13.21
CA ALA A 127 -5.39 -12.48 -12.50
C ALA A 127 -4.14 -12.74 -13.37
N GLY A 128 -4.32 -13.04 -14.65
CA GLY A 128 -3.23 -13.20 -15.62
C GLY A 128 -2.44 -11.91 -15.79
N GLY A 129 -3.13 -10.78 -15.96
CA GLY A 129 -2.51 -9.45 -16.01
C GLY A 129 -1.72 -9.10 -14.75
N ALA A 130 -2.31 -9.34 -13.57
CA ALA A 130 -1.66 -9.12 -12.28
C ALA A 130 -0.40 -9.99 -12.12
N THR A 131 -0.47 -11.27 -12.51
CA THR A 131 0.64 -12.21 -12.46
C THR A 131 1.77 -11.78 -13.40
N MET A 132 1.44 -11.39 -14.63
CA MET A 132 2.42 -10.89 -15.60
C MET A 132 3.12 -9.62 -15.08
N ALA A 133 2.37 -8.68 -14.52
CA ALA A 133 2.95 -7.47 -13.92
C ALA A 133 3.87 -7.80 -12.73
N ALA A 134 3.45 -8.73 -11.87
CA ALA A 134 4.27 -9.18 -10.74
C ALA A 134 5.56 -9.87 -11.21
N LEU A 135 5.48 -10.72 -12.24
CA LEU A 135 6.66 -11.36 -12.83
C LEU A 135 7.62 -10.34 -13.43
N LEU A 136 7.11 -9.38 -14.20
CA LEU A 136 7.94 -8.30 -14.74
C LEU A 136 8.61 -7.50 -13.63
N TYR A 137 7.88 -7.17 -12.56
CA TYR A 137 8.43 -6.47 -11.40
C TYR A 137 9.52 -7.29 -10.68
N VAL A 138 9.31 -8.59 -10.49
CA VAL A 138 10.33 -9.47 -9.88
C VAL A 138 11.54 -9.59 -10.78
N ILE A 139 11.36 -9.76 -12.09
CA ILE A 139 12.47 -9.83 -13.06
C ILE A 139 13.26 -8.53 -13.05
N THR A 140 12.62 -7.36 -13.11
CA THR A 140 13.33 -6.07 -13.08
C THR A 140 14.05 -5.86 -11.75
N THR A 141 13.45 -6.28 -10.64
CA THR A 141 14.08 -6.21 -9.31
C THR A 141 15.30 -7.14 -9.21
N LEU A 142 15.20 -8.38 -9.70
CA LEU A 142 16.31 -9.33 -9.73
C LEU A 142 17.42 -8.86 -10.69
N LEU A 143 17.05 -8.32 -11.85
CA LEU A 143 17.98 -7.75 -12.81
C LEU A 143 18.74 -6.57 -12.17
N ALA A 144 18.06 -5.69 -11.45
CA ALA A 144 18.68 -4.60 -10.70
C ALA A 144 19.55 -5.10 -9.53
N ALA A 145 19.23 -6.26 -8.94
CA ALA A 145 20.02 -6.86 -7.88
C ALA A 145 21.30 -7.55 -8.41
N VAL A 146 21.26 -8.11 -9.63
CA VAL A 146 22.39 -8.82 -10.26
C VAL A 146 23.31 -7.85 -11.02
N PHE A 147 22.77 -6.83 -11.68
CA PHE A 147 23.55 -5.79 -12.35
C PHE A 147 23.86 -4.62 -11.41
N VAL A 148 24.94 -4.77 -10.64
CA VAL A 148 25.55 -3.73 -9.77
C VAL A 148 25.97 -2.46 -10.54
N SER A 149 25.87 -2.45 -11.87
CA SER A 149 26.28 -1.36 -12.77
C SER A 149 25.16 -0.41 -13.20
N ALA A 150 23.94 -0.54 -12.69
CA ALA A 150 22.88 0.46 -12.88
C ALA A 150 22.95 1.54 -11.79
N PRO A 151 22.70 2.84 -12.09
CA PRO A 151 22.97 3.97 -11.20
C PRO A 151 21.98 4.12 -10.03
N PHE A 152 21.41 3.02 -9.53
CA PHE A 152 20.54 2.99 -8.36
C PHE A 152 21.20 2.16 -7.24
N ARG A 153 22.08 2.81 -6.45
CA ARG A 153 22.71 2.17 -5.29
C ARG A 153 21.67 1.92 -4.19
N THR A 154 21.22 0.68 -4.04
CA THR A 154 20.41 0.25 -2.89
C THR A 154 21.30 -0.09 -1.68
N PRO A 155 20.82 0.15 -0.44
CA PRO A 155 21.58 -0.04 0.80
C PRO A 155 22.03 -1.50 1.07
N LEU A 156 21.42 -2.49 0.44
CA LEU A 156 21.81 -3.91 0.52
C LEU A 156 23.22 -4.17 -0.04
N SER A 157 23.62 -3.45 -1.09
CA SER A 157 24.96 -3.59 -1.70
C SER A 157 26.09 -3.24 -0.72
N ARG A 158 25.84 -2.32 0.22
CA ARG A 158 26.81 -1.91 1.25
C ARG A 158 26.99 -2.97 2.33
N GLY A 159 25.95 -3.74 2.64
CA GLY A 159 26.01 -4.82 3.63
C GLY A 159 26.88 -5.98 3.15
N ILE A 160 26.69 -6.40 1.90
CA ILE A 160 27.43 -7.51 1.29
C ILE A 160 28.92 -7.20 1.17
N TYR A 161 29.29 -5.98 0.78
CA TYR A 161 30.70 -5.58 0.68
C TYR A 161 31.40 -5.59 2.04
N ARG A 162 30.68 -5.26 3.13
CA ARG A 162 31.23 -5.26 4.49
C ARG A 162 31.51 -6.67 5.01
N ILE A 163 30.65 -7.62 4.68
CA ILE A 163 30.81 -9.03 5.04
C ILE A 163 31.95 -9.66 4.24
N LEU A 164 32.05 -9.33 2.95
CA LEU A 164 33.10 -9.85 2.07
C LEU A 164 34.50 -9.32 2.46
N TYR A 165 34.58 -8.07 2.92
CA TYR A 165 35.85 -7.47 3.35
C TYR A 165 36.32 -8.02 4.71
N LEU A 166 35.40 -8.33 5.63
CA LEU A 166 35.71 -8.90 6.94
C LEU A 166 36.10 -10.39 6.90
N THR A 167 35.77 -11.09 5.82
CA THR A 167 36.14 -12.51 5.63
C THR A 167 37.48 -12.69 4.91
N LEU A 168 38.05 -11.60 4.38
CA LEU A 168 39.34 -11.59 3.67
C LEU A 168 40.49 -10.94 4.49
N SER A 169 40.25 -10.61 5.75
CA SER A 169 41.26 -10.17 6.74
C SER A 169 41.38 -11.19 7.87
#